data_AF-A0A9Q3C945-F1
#
_entry.id   AF-A0A9Q3C945-F1
#
_cell.length_a   1.000
_cell.length_b   1.000
_cell.length_c   1.000
_cell.angle_alpha   90.00
_cell.angle_beta   90.00
_cell.angle_gamma   90.00
#
_symmetry.space_group_name_H-M   'P 1'
#
loop_
_entity.id
_entity.type
_entity.pdbx_description
1 polymer ?
#
loop_
_entity_poly.entity_id
_entity_poly.type
_entity_poly.pdbx_seq_one_letter_code
_entity_poly.pdbx_strand_id
1 'polypeptide(L)'
;MRDSFVGPFTIIKLIGKNAVEVKLTEEFSTKHLVFSNPTPPEIVEVEDSPGPGKKIIKARNIRLNGNNQRQYLVRFKNQTADKDKWLAEDDIPDGNLHLGRLIASSRTEQSHK
;
A
#
# COMPACT_ATOMS: atom_id res chain seq x y z
N MET A 1 29.36 29.18 -35.21
CA MET A 1 28.73 29.01 -33.88
C MET A 1 29.57 27.96 -33.17
N ARG A 2 30.14 28.25 -31.99
CA ARG A 2 30.88 27.22 -31.22
C ARG A 2 29.85 26.38 -30.48
N ASP A 3 29.97 25.07 -30.57
CA ASP A 3 29.12 24.18 -29.78
C ASP A 3 29.33 24.46 -28.30
N SER A 4 28.24 24.46 -27.53
CA SER A 4 28.33 24.60 -26.09
C SER A 4 28.65 23.24 -25.49
N PHE A 5 29.54 23.20 -24.51
CA PHE A 5 30.01 21.96 -23.90
C PHE A 5 29.77 21.99 -22.39
N VAL A 6 29.50 20.81 -21.83
CA VAL A 6 29.48 20.59 -20.38
C VAL A 6 30.46 19.46 -20.06
N GLY A 7 31.63 19.84 -19.52
CA GLY A 7 32.74 18.91 -19.33
C GLY A 7 33.16 18.26 -20.65
N PRO A 8 33.26 16.92 -20.73
CA PRO A 8 33.69 16.21 -21.94
C PRO A 8 32.57 16.04 -22.98
N PHE A 9 31.34 16.47 -22.70
CA PHE A 9 30.19 16.19 -23.57
C PHE A 9 29.71 17.42 -24.34
N THR A 10 29.32 17.20 -25.60
CA THR A 10 28.70 18.21 -26.46
C THR A 10 27.21 18.33 -26.14
N ILE A 11 26.74 19.56 -25.99
CA ILE A 11 25.33 19.86 -25.75
C ILE A 11 24.56 19.78 -27.06
N ILE A 12 23.54 18.92 -27.10
CA ILE A 12 22.62 18.79 -28.24
C ILE A 12 21.46 19.77 -28.09
N LYS A 13 20.88 19.85 -26.88
CA LYS A 13 19.67 20.64 -26.63
C LYS A 13 19.52 21.05 -25.17
N LEU A 14 19.04 22.26 -24.93
CA LEU A 14 18.63 22.72 -23.59
C LEU A 14 17.19 22.25 -23.31
N ILE A 15 16.99 21.38 -22.33
CA ILE A 15 15.65 20.94 -21.88
C ILE A 15 15.05 21.97 -20.92
N GLY A 16 15.90 22.59 -20.07
CA GLY A 16 15.45 23.57 -19.09
C GLY A 16 16.61 24.34 -18.46
N LYS A 17 16.30 25.20 -17.49
CA LYS A 17 17.28 26.12 -16.86
C LYS A 17 18.51 25.40 -16.28
N ASN A 18 18.34 24.17 -15.80
CA ASN A 18 19.39 23.35 -15.20
C ASN A 18 19.50 21.95 -15.85
N ALA A 19 18.95 21.74 -17.06
CA ALA A 19 18.89 20.43 -17.69
C ALA A 19 19.20 20.50 -19.18
N VAL A 20 20.11 19.63 -19.63
CA VAL A 20 20.67 19.64 -20.99
C VAL A 20 20.80 18.22 -21.51
N GLU A 21 20.40 18.00 -22.77
CA GLU A 21 20.71 16.77 -23.51
C GLU A 21 22.13 16.84 -24.05
N VAL A 22 22.89 15.79 -23.79
CA VAL A 22 24.30 15.68 -24.19
C VAL A 22 24.51 14.48 -25.09
N LYS A 23 25.45 14.61 -26.03
CA LYS A 23 25.90 13.50 -26.86
C LYS A 23 26.84 12.61 -26.06
N LEU A 24 26.40 11.43 -25.68
CA LEU A 24 27.23 10.42 -25.03
C LEU A 24 28.09 9.70 -26.08
N THR A 25 29.38 9.48 -25.78
CA THR A 25 30.26 8.60 -26.56
C THR A 25 29.99 7.14 -26.20
N GLU A 26 30.33 6.21 -27.11
CA GLU A 26 29.98 4.78 -27.00
C GLU A 26 30.42 4.13 -25.67
N GLU A 27 31.51 4.60 -25.08
CA GLU A 27 32.05 4.14 -23.79
C GLU A 27 31.10 4.39 -22.60
N PHE A 28 30.31 5.49 -22.65
CA PHE A 28 29.29 5.79 -21.64
C PHE A 28 27.91 5.24 -22.00
N SER A 29 27.77 4.60 -23.16
CA SER A 29 26.55 3.91 -23.57
C SER A 29 26.42 2.54 -22.89
N THR A 30 27.27 2.20 -21.91
CA THR A 30 27.08 1.04 -21.04
C THR A 30 25.76 1.22 -20.31
N LYS A 31 24.69 0.71 -20.93
CA LYS A 31 23.34 0.72 -20.40
C LYS A 31 23.45 0.14 -18.99
N HIS A 32 23.10 0.91 -17.97
CA HIS A 32 22.84 0.34 -16.66
C HIS A 32 22.00 -0.92 -16.88
N LEU A 33 22.33 -2.03 -16.20
CA LEU A 33 21.50 -3.23 -16.25
C LEU A 33 20.06 -2.80 -16.04
N VAL A 34 19.32 -2.72 -17.15
CA VAL A 34 17.92 -2.34 -17.11
C VAL A 34 17.32 -3.55 -16.42
N PHE A 35 17.01 -3.41 -15.14
CA PHE A 35 16.07 -4.32 -14.49
C PHE A 35 14.89 -4.30 -15.43
N SER A 36 14.72 -5.38 -16.20
CA SER A 36 13.62 -5.53 -17.14
C SER A 36 12.39 -5.18 -16.35
N ASN A 37 11.76 -4.04 -16.67
CA ASN A 37 10.57 -3.59 -15.97
C ASN A 37 9.63 -4.80 -15.97
N PRO A 38 9.28 -5.38 -14.80
CA PRO A 38 8.27 -6.40 -14.81
C PRO A 38 7.05 -5.73 -15.42
N THR A 39 6.52 -6.33 -16.49
CA THR A 39 5.24 -5.96 -17.07
C THR A 39 4.30 -5.65 -15.90
N PRO A 40 3.69 -4.45 -15.82
CA PRO A 40 2.75 -4.17 -14.75
C PRO A 40 1.75 -5.32 -14.74
N PRO A 41 1.61 -6.06 -13.62
CA PRO A 41 0.63 -7.14 -13.58
C PRO A 41 -0.72 -6.52 -13.93
N GLU A 42 -1.39 -7.12 -14.91
CA GLU A 42 -2.77 -6.81 -15.23
C GLU A 42 -3.54 -6.77 -13.90
N ILE A 43 -4.16 -5.62 -13.60
CA ILE A 43 -4.89 -5.41 -12.36
C ILE A 43 -6.12 -6.31 -12.46
N VAL A 44 -5.97 -7.56 -12.05
CA VAL A 44 -7.09 -8.45 -11.80
C VAL A 44 -7.83 -7.79 -10.64
N GLU A 45 -9.09 -7.39 -10.86
CA GLU A 45 -10.01 -7.15 -9.76
C GLU A 45 -10.11 -8.47 -9.01
N VAL A 46 -9.24 -8.62 -8.01
CA VAL A 46 -9.31 -9.73 -7.06
C VAL A 46 -10.65 -9.53 -6.36
N GLU A 47 -11.64 -10.34 -6.75
CA GLU A 47 -12.83 -10.56 -5.93
C GLU A 47 -12.33 -10.68 -4.51
N ASP A 48 -12.89 -9.84 -3.63
CA ASP A 48 -12.53 -9.63 -2.24
C ASP A 48 -12.91 -10.90 -1.44
N SER A 49 -12.41 -12.06 -1.88
CA SER A 49 -12.51 -13.32 -1.19
C SER A 49 -11.71 -13.14 0.08
N PRO A 50 -12.37 -13.21 1.25
CA PRO A 50 -11.73 -12.86 2.49
C PRO A 50 -10.64 -13.89 2.78
N GLY A 51 -9.39 -13.54 2.46
CA GLY A 51 -8.25 -14.39 2.78
C GLY A 51 -8.21 -14.74 4.27
N PRO A 52 -7.63 -15.90 4.64
CA PRO A 52 -7.74 -16.52 5.97
C PRO A 52 -6.98 -15.79 7.09
N GLY A 53 -6.56 -14.54 6.87
CA GLY A 53 -5.90 -13.71 7.88
C GLY A 53 -6.67 -12.43 8.10
N LYS A 54 -7.54 -12.39 9.10
CA LYS A 54 -8.27 -11.17 9.48
C LYS A 54 -7.82 -10.73 10.87
N LYS A 55 -7.59 -9.44 11.07
CA LYS A 55 -7.32 -8.85 12.39
C LYS A 55 -8.47 -7.92 12.75
N ILE A 56 -9.11 -8.17 13.88
CA ILE A 56 -10.06 -7.24 14.47
C ILE A 56 -9.29 -6.17 15.22
N ILE A 57 -9.55 -4.90 14.91
CA ILE A 57 -8.86 -3.74 15.50
C ILE A 57 -9.71 -3.08 16.57
N LYS A 58 -11.01 -2.91 16.30
CA LYS A 58 -11.94 -2.22 17.20
C LYS A 58 -13.29 -2.90 17.21
N ALA A 59 -14.03 -2.68 18.29
CA ALA A 59 -15.44 -3.03 18.40
C ALA A 59 -16.24 -1.74 18.65
N ARG A 60 -17.46 -1.68 18.10
CA ARG A 60 -18.43 -0.62 18.40
C ARG A 60 -19.83 -1.21 18.47
N ASN A 61 -20.71 -0.57 19.22
CA ASN A 61 -22.12 -0.91 19.24
C ASN A 61 -22.89 0.16 18.47
N ILE A 62 -23.76 -0.25 17.56
CA ILE A 62 -24.62 0.65 16.78
C ILE A 62 -26.07 0.22 16.88
N ARG A 63 -26.99 1.16 16.67
CA ARG A 63 -28.42 0.90 16.54
C ARG A 63 -28.81 0.97 15.07
N LEU A 64 -29.00 -0.18 14.43
CA LEU A 64 -29.52 -0.28 13.07
C LEU A 64 -30.92 -0.89 13.12
N ASN A 65 -31.89 -0.30 12.43
CA ASN A 65 -33.26 -0.80 12.34
C ASN A 65 -33.93 -1.07 13.70
N GLY A 66 -33.61 -0.28 14.72
CA GLY A 66 -34.14 -0.46 16.09
C GLY A 66 -33.44 -1.54 16.91
N ASN A 67 -32.51 -2.29 16.33
CA ASN A 67 -31.76 -3.34 17.01
C ASN A 67 -30.35 -2.86 17.38
N ASN A 68 -29.90 -3.17 18.59
CA ASN A 68 -28.51 -2.98 18.98
C ASN A 68 -27.66 -4.09 18.34
N GLN A 69 -26.76 -3.73 17.43
CA GLN A 69 -25.84 -4.66 16.78
C GLN A 69 -24.39 -4.27 17.09
N ARG A 70 -23.58 -5.27 17.44
CA ARG A 70 -22.15 -5.11 17.64
C ARG A 70 -21.44 -5.27 16.30
N GLN A 71 -20.60 -4.30 15.96
CA GLN A 71 -19.76 -4.33 14.77
C GLN A 71 -18.30 -4.32 15.15
N TYR A 72 -17.50 -4.97 14.32
CA TYR A 72 -16.07 -5.07 14.49
C TYR A 72 -15.36 -4.50 13.27
N LEU A 73 -14.31 -3.70 13.51
CA LEU A 73 -13.47 -3.16 12.46
C LEU A 73 -12.44 -4.22 12.08
N VAL A 74 -12.59 -4.78 10.89
CA VAL A 74 -11.76 -5.88 10.40
C VAL A 74 -10.76 -5.36 9.39
N ARG A 75 -9.48 -5.67 9.62
CA ARG A 75 -8.39 -5.47 8.69
C ARG A 75 -7.99 -6.80 8.06
N PHE A 76 -8.03 -6.84 6.74
CA PHE A 76 -7.61 -8.01 5.96
C PHE A 76 -6.08 -8.04 5.84
N LYS A 77 -5.51 -9.25 5.90
CA LYS A 77 -4.07 -9.45 5.74
C LYS A 77 -3.63 -8.92 4.36
N ASN A 78 -2.51 -8.21 4.34
CA ASN A 78 -1.93 -7.59 3.14
C ASN A 78 -2.79 -6.47 2.52
N GLN A 79 -3.80 -5.94 3.22
CA GLN A 79 -4.53 -4.76 2.79
C GLN A 79 -4.15 -3.53 3.62
N THR A 80 -4.17 -2.35 3.00
CA THR A 80 -3.95 -1.06 3.67
C THR A 80 -5.16 -0.66 4.52
N ALA A 81 -4.96 0.29 5.44
CA ALA A 81 -6.00 0.76 6.36
C ALA A 81 -7.25 1.31 5.63
N ASP A 82 -7.11 1.75 4.38
CA ASP A 82 -8.21 2.28 3.56
C ASP A 82 -9.25 1.22 3.21
N LYS A 83 -8.88 -0.07 3.26
CA LYS A 83 -9.79 -1.19 3.00
C LYS A 83 -10.39 -1.81 4.26
N ASP A 84 -10.16 -1.21 5.44
CA ASP A 84 -10.75 -1.69 6.68
C ASP A 84 -12.29 -1.52 6.64
N LYS A 85 -13.03 -2.58 6.97
CA LYS A 85 -14.50 -2.58 6.92
C LYS A 85 -15.10 -2.91 8.28
N TRP A 86 -16.22 -2.26 8.59
CA TRP A 86 -17.04 -2.61 9.76
C TRP A 86 -17.98 -3.76 9.38
N LEU A 87 -17.80 -4.91 10.02
CA LEU A 87 -18.60 -6.11 9.78
C LEU A 87 -19.36 -6.53 11.04
N ALA A 88 -20.50 -7.19 10.83
CA ALA A 88 -21.24 -7.86 11.88
C ALA A 88 -20.45 -9.06 12.42
N GLU A 89 -20.83 -9.56 13.61
CA GLU A 89 -20.24 -10.79 14.14
C GLU A 89 -20.47 -11.99 13.21
N ASP A 90 -21.67 -12.08 12.63
CA ASP A 90 -22.09 -13.17 11.74
C ASP A 90 -21.33 -13.19 10.40
N ASP A 91 -20.89 -12.02 9.94
CA ASP A 91 -20.16 -11.85 8.67
C ASP A 91 -18.64 -12.11 8.82
N ILE A 92 -18.17 -12.36 10.05
CA ILE A 92 -16.76 -12.59 10.35
C ILE A 92 -16.51 -14.09 10.52
N PRO A 93 -15.92 -14.78 9.52
CA PRO A 93 -15.44 -16.15 9.69
C PRO A 93 -14.39 -16.18 10.81
N ASP A 94 -14.48 -17.20 11.67
CA ASP A 94 -13.64 -17.40 12.85
C ASP A 94 -13.66 -16.23 13.87
N GLY A 95 -14.78 -15.50 13.97
CA GLY A 95 -14.93 -14.33 14.86
C GLY A 95 -14.46 -14.58 16.30
N ASN A 96 -14.85 -15.70 16.91
CA ASN A 96 -14.48 -16.04 18.29
C ASN A 96 -12.97 -16.06 18.56
N LEU A 97 -12.16 -16.56 17.62
CA LEU A 97 -10.70 -16.61 17.78
C LEU A 97 -10.09 -15.20 17.80
N HIS A 98 -10.66 -14.29 17.01
CA HIS A 98 -10.17 -12.93 16.87
C HIS A 98 -10.63 -12.01 18.01
N LEU A 99 -11.83 -12.24 18.56
CA LEU A 99 -12.37 -11.48 19.70
C LEU A 99 -11.54 -11.68 20.98
N GLY A 100 -11.05 -12.90 21.24
CA GLY A 100 -10.20 -13.17 22.40
C GLY A 100 -8.90 -12.33 22.40
N ARG A 101 -8.27 -12.16 21.23
CA ARG A 101 -7.07 -11.32 21.08
C ARG A 101 -7.35 -9.84 21.32
N LEU A 102 -8.48 -9.34 20.80
CA LEU A 102 -8.89 -7.94 21.01
C LEU A 102 -9.06 -7.63 22.49
N ILE A 103 -9.74 -8.51 23.23
CA ILE A 103 -9.97 -8.35 24.68
C ILE A 103 -8.62 -8.36 25.42
N ALA A 104 -7.72 -9.29 25.09
CA ALA A 104 -6.38 -9.34 25.68
C ALA A 104 -5.60 -8.04 25.43
N SER A 105 -5.59 -7.53 24.19
CA SER A 105 -4.93 -6.26 23.86
C SER A 105 -5.54 -5.06 24.59
N SER A 106 -6.87 -4.99 24.71
CA SER A 106 -7.53 -3.88 25.45
C SER A 106 -7.21 -3.87 26.95
N ARG A 107 -6.93 -5.03 27.56
CA ARG A 107 -6.53 -5.13 28.97
C ARG A 107 -5.10 -4.63 29.19
N THR A 108 -4.19 -4.91 28.24
CA THR A 108 -2.80 -4.45 28.33
C THR A 108 -2.68 -2.93 28.21
N GLU A 109 -3.47 -2.30 27.33
CA GLU A 109 -3.47 -0.84 27.17
C GLU A 109 -3.94 -0.08 28.43
N GLN A 110 -4.81 -0.68 29.25
CA GLN A 110 -5.26 -0.09 30.51
C GLN A 110 -4.24 -0.19 31.64
N SER A 111 -3.28 -1.12 31.56
CA SER A 111 -2.28 -1.34 32.63
C SER A 111 -1.05 -0.44 32.52
N HIS A 112 -0.86 0.26 31.40
CA HIS A 112 0.28 1.15 31.15
C HIS A 112 -0.08 2.64 31.26
N LYS A 113 -1.20 2.96 31.90
CA LYS A 113 -1.68 4.32 32.11
C LYS A 113 -1.84 4.60 33.60
#